data_AF-A0A8X6SEN0-F1
#
_entry.id   AF-A0A8X6SEN0-F1
#
_cell.length_a   1.000
_cell.length_b   1.000
_cell.length_c   1.000
_cell.angle_alpha   90.00
_cell.angle_beta   90.00
_cell.angle_gamma   90.00
#
_symmetry.space_group_name_H-M   'P 1'
#
loop_
_entity.id
_entity.type
_entity.pdbx_description
1 polymer ?
#
loop_
_entity_poly.entity_id
_entity_poly.type
_entity_poly.pdbx_seq_one_letter_code
_entity_poly.pdbx_strand_id
1 'polypeptide(L)'
;MTLIDDIETWMPLRRNRRQFEQLTDFDRGRIIGLREAGWSNRRIGRHLGQSDMVVARCWQQWITEGRVYRRGGSGRPRNTNDREDRAIRRVATSAPTTSLASIQRHLPPSRYPVPSRETIRETTDRSWLEEPTSAKTLTTDPTS
;
A
#
# COMPACT_ATOMS: atom_id res chain seq x y z
N MET A 1 -41.76 25.27 -33.75
CA MET A 1 -40.91 24.21 -34.34
C MET A 1 -39.47 24.65 -34.16
N THR A 2 -38.62 24.06 -33.33
CA THR A 2 -38.67 22.91 -32.41
C THR A 2 -37.58 23.15 -31.36
N LEU A 3 -37.91 22.75 -30.12
CA LEU A 3 -37.03 22.15 -29.11
C LEU A 3 -35.70 22.85 -28.79
N ILE A 4 -35.58 23.40 -27.56
CA ILE A 4 -35.04 22.65 -26.40
C ILE A 4 -33.65 22.10 -26.76
N ASP A 5 -32.59 22.89 -26.55
CA ASP A 5 -31.21 22.38 -26.47
C ASP A 5 -30.27 23.32 -25.67
N ASP A 6 -30.79 24.15 -24.75
CA ASP A 6 -29.96 25.02 -23.91
C ASP A 6 -30.16 24.76 -22.39
N ILE A 7 -30.32 23.49 -22.01
CA ILE A 7 -30.28 23.04 -20.59
C ILE A 7 -29.28 21.89 -20.41
N GLU A 8 -28.20 21.86 -21.20
CA GLU A 8 -27.06 20.95 -20.97
C GLU A 8 -25.76 21.67 -20.61
N THR A 9 -25.82 22.96 -20.28
CA THR A 9 -24.68 23.70 -19.72
C THR A 9 -24.97 24.12 -18.29
N TRP A 10 -24.82 23.20 -17.33
CA TRP A 10 -24.36 23.43 -15.95
C TRP A 10 -24.74 22.25 -15.03
N MET A 11 -24.09 21.12 -15.21
CA MET A 11 -23.84 20.21 -14.08
C MET A 11 -22.35 20.07 -13.91
N PRO A 12 -21.70 20.86 -13.02
CA PRO A 12 -20.38 20.49 -12.59
C PRO A 12 -20.54 19.17 -11.82
N LEU A 13 -20.19 18.06 -12.46
CA LEU A 13 -19.80 16.81 -11.78
C LEU A 13 -18.47 17.07 -11.04
N ARG A 14 -18.48 18.07 -10.14
CA ARG A 14 -17.47 18.20 -9.10
C ARG A 14 -17.68 16.99 -8.23
N ARG A 15 -16.98 15.90 -8.59
CA ARG A 15 -16.71 14.77 -7.74
C ARG A 15 -16.22 15.38 -6.45
N ASN A 16 -17.11 15.47 -5.46
CA ASN A 16 -16.81 16.02 -4.16
C ASN A 16 -15.73 15.12 -3.59
N ARG A 17 -14.47 15.45 -3.87
CA ARG A 17 -13.30 14.88 -3.21
C ARG A 17 -13.36 15.45 -1.81
N ARG A 18 -14.30 14.93 -1.01
CA ARG A 18 -14.26 15.05 0.43
C ARG A 18 -12.85 14.60 0.77
N GLN A 19 -12.01 15.53 1.20
CA GLN A 19 -10.73 15.17 1.76
C GLN A 19 -11.11 14.31 2.96
N PHE A 20 -10.92 12.99 2.82
CA PHE A 20 -11.15 12.07 3.91
C PHE A 20 -9.97 12.25 4.85
N GLU A 21 -10.07 13.27 5.71
CA GLU A 21 -9.20 13.42 6.86
C GLU A 21 -9.25 12.09 7.61
N GLN A 22 -8.09 11.45 7.75
CA GLN A 22 -8.01 10.18 8.44
C GLN A 22 -8.33 10.43 9.91
N LEU A 23 -9.23 9.61 10.46
CA LEU A 23 -9.53 9.64 11.88
C LEU A 23 -8.23 9.36 12.66
N THR A 24 -7.89 10.25 13.59
CA THR A 24 -6.70 10.08 14.43
C THR A 24 -6.90 8.94 15.42
N ASP A 25 -5.82 8.34 15.92
CA ASP A 25 -5.94 7.27 16.93
C ASP A 25 -6.52 7.81 18.26
N PHE A 26 -6.29 9.09 18.56
CA PHE A 26 -6.93 9.76 19.69
C PHE A 26 -8.45 9.88 19.52
N ASP A 27 -8.93 10.24 18.34
CA ASP A 27 -10.36 10.29 18.05
C ASP A 27 -11.02 8.90 18.09
N ARG A 28 -10.31 7.87 17.63
CA ARG A 28 -10.76 6.47 17.76
C ARG A 28 -10.94 6.09 19.22
N GLY A 29 -9.95 6.40 20.07
CA GLY A 29 -10.04 6.17 21.52
C GLY A 29 -11.23 6.89 22.16
N ARG A 30 -11.46 8.16 21.80
CA ARG A 30 -12.63 8.93 22.26
C ARG A 30 -13.95 8.30 21.83
N ILE A 31 -14.04 7.84 20.58
CA ILE A 31 -15.24 7.15 20.07
C ILE A 31 -15.52 5.88 20.87
N ILE A 32 -14.51 5.05 21.11
CA ILE A 32 -14.65 3.79 21.84
C ILE A 32 -15.10 4.05 23.28
N GLY A 33 -14.42 4.94 24.01
CA GLY A 33 -14.79 5.24 25.40
C GLY A 33 -16.21 5.82 25.53
N LEU A 34 -16.64 6.68 24.60
CA LEU A 34 -18.01 7.20 24.61
C LEU A 34 -19.06 6.13 24.25
N ARG A 35 -18.72 5.20 23.34
CA ARG A 35 -19.60 4.06 23.02
C ARG A 35 -19.76 3.12 24.21
N GLU A 36 -18.66 2.83 24.92
CA GLU A 36 -18.68 2.03 26.15
C GLU A 36 -19.50 2.72 27.26
N ALA A 37 -19.45 4.05 27.34
CA ALA A 37 -20.30 4.85 28.22
C ALA A 37 -21.79 4.93 27.78
N GLY A 38 -22.20 4.16 26.75
CA GLY A 38 -23.59 4.06 26.30
C GLY A 38 -24.06 5.19 25.39
N TRP A 39 -23.17 6.02 24.85
CA TRP A 39 -23.59 7.10 23.97
C TRP A 39 -24.01 6.57 22.58
N SER A 40 -25.04 7.20 22.00
CA SER A 40 -25.46 6.92 20.63
C SER A 40 -24.49 7.49 19.61
N ASN A 41 -24.32 6.81 18.47
CA ASN A 41 -23.38 7.25 17.43
C ASN A 41 -23.63 8.69 16.97
N ARG A 42 -24.89 9.08 16.79
CA ARG A 42 -25.27 10.45 16.42
C ARG A 42 -24.87 11.49 17.48
N ARG A 43 -24.89 11.14 18.76
CA ARG A 43 -24.44 12.03 19.84
C ARG A 43 -22.92 12.17 19.82
N ILE A 44 -22.21 11.06 19.65
CA ILE A 44 -20.74 11.02 19.55
C ILE A 44 -20.26 11.79 18.33
N GLY A 45 -20.87 11.56 17.17
CA GLY A 45 -20.54 12.25 15.93
C GLY A 45 -20.71 13.76 16.05
N ARG A 46 -21.83 14.24 16.62
CA ARG A 46 -22.02 15.67 16.89
C ARG A 46 -20.98 16.24 17.87
N HIS A 47 -20.62 15.47 18.90
CA HIS A 47 -19.64 15.91 19.90
C HIS A 47 -18.21 16.01 19.32
N LEU A 48 -17.84 15.10 18.42
CA LEU A 48 -16.50 15.00 17.84
C LEU A 48 -16.37 15.63 16.44
N GLY A 49 -17.44 16.21 15.89
CA GLY A 49 -17.46 16.71 14.51
C GLY A 49 -17.35 15.62 13.45
N GLN A 50 -17.69 14.37 13.81
CA GLN A 50 -17.61 13.20 12.94
C GLN A 50 -18.99 12.77 12.44
N SER A 51 -19.03 12.13 11.28
CA SER A 51 -20.28 11.52 10.80
C SER A 51 -20.65 10.28 11.62
N ASP A 52 -21.94 9.99 11.75
CA ASP A 52 -22.46 8.77 12.38
C ASP A 52 -21.80 7.50 11.79
N MET A 53 -21.63 7.48 10.46
CA MET A 53 -20.98 6.37 9.75
C MET A 53 -19.51 6.15 10.17
N VAL A 54 -18.76 7.23 10.44
CA VAL A 54 -17.37 7.12 10.92
C VAL A 54 -17.35 6.49 12.31
N VAL A 55 -18.26 6.93 13.19
CA VAL A 55 -18.40 6.37 14.54
C VAL A 55 -18.78 4.89 14.48
N ALA A 56 -19.77 4.54 13.66
CA ALA A 56 -20.22 3.16 13.49
C ALA A 56 -19.11 2.25 12.95
N ARG A 57 -18.36 2.69 11.94
CA ARG A 57 -17.22 1.94 11.39
C ARG A 57 -16.10 1.75 12.40
N CYS A 58 -15.75 2.80 13.14
CA CYS A 58 -14.73 2.73 14.19
C CYS A 58 -15.13 1.74 15.29
N TRP A 59 -16.39 1.81 15.75
CA TRP A 59 -16.91 0.88 16.75
C TRP A 59 -16.91 -0.57 16.24
N GLN A 60 -17.37 -0.80 15.01
CA GLN A 60 -17.37 -2.13 14.42
C GLN A 60 -15.94 -2.69 14.29
N GLN A 61 -14.99 -1.85 13.86
CA GLN A 61 -13.59 -2.24 13.79
C GLN A 61 -13.03 -2.62 15.16
N TRP A 62 -13.36 -1.86 16.21
CA TRP A 62 -12.96 -2.17 17.58
C TRP A 62 -13.51 -3.53 18.03
N ILE A 63 -14.81 -3.79 17.83
CA ILE A 63 -15.43 -5.06 18.22
C ILE A 63 -14.85 -6.25 17.45
N THR A 64 -14.48 -6.05 16.18
CA THR A 64 -13.95 -7.13 15.34
C THR A 64 -12.46 -7.39 15.57
N GLU A 65 -11.64 -6.35 15.77
CA GLU A 65 -10.17 -6.46 15.78
C GLU A 65 -9.54 -6.21 17.15
N GLY A 66 -10.27 -5.61 18.10
CA GLY A 66 -9.77 -5.29 19.45
C GLY A 66 -8.65 -4.25 19.49
N ARG A 67 -8.49 -3.41 18.46
CA ARG A 67 -7.44 -2.39 18.39
C ARG A 67 -7.99 -0.99 18.11
N VAL A 68 -7.37 -0.01 18.77
CA VAL A 68 -7.69 1.42 18.62
C VAL A 68 -6.92 2.04 17.46
N TYR A 69 -5.76 1.51 17.10
CA TYR A 69 -4.91 2.05 16.06
C TYR A 69 -5.19 1.43 14.69
N ARG A 70 -4.90 2.19 13.64
CA ARG A 70 -5.00 1.72 12.26
C ARG A 70 -3.87 0.74 11.94
N ARG A 71 -4.17 -0.36 11.22
CA ARG A 71 -3.13 -1.21 10.63
C ARG A 71 -2.39 -0.45 9.52
N GLY A 72 -1.06 -0.51 9.52
CA GLY A 72 -0.28 -0.19 8.33
C GLY A 72 -0.83 -0.96 7.14
N GLY A 73 -1.09 -0.27 6.03
CA GLY A 73 -1.48 -0.96 4.80
C GLY A 73 -0.32 -1.84 4.33
N SER A 74 -0.59 -3.05 3.87
CA SER A 74 0.43 -3.98 3.35
C SER A 74 1.00 -3.55 1.98
N GLY A 75 0.77 -2.30 1.56
CA GLY A 75 1.04 -1.83 0.21
C GLY A 75 0.22 -2.54 -0.87
N ARG A 76 0.46 -2.16 -2.12
CA ARG A 76 -0.02 -2.92 -3.28
C ARG A 76 0.76 -4.25 -3.33
N PRO A 77 0.09 -5.40 -3.52
CA PRO A 77 0.80 -6.67 -3.71
C PRO A 77 1.85 -6.54 -4.82
N ARG A 78 3.04 -7.09 -4.58
CA ARG A 78 4.12 -7.08 -5.57
C ARG A 78 3.70 -7.90 -6.78
N ASN A 79 4.05 -7.39 -7.97
CA ASN A 79 3.83 -8.13 -9.22
C ASN A 79 4.87 -9.23 -9.42
N THR A 80 6.00 -9.17 -8.70
CA THR A 80 7.03 -10.20 -8.69
C THR A 80 7.07 -10.94 -7.36
N ASN A 81 7.42 -12.23 -7.40
CA ASN A 81 7.76 -13.02 -6.22
C ASN A 81 9.28 -13.12 -6.01
N ASP A 82 9.70 -13.61 -4.84
CA ASP A 82 11.13 -13.70 -4.49
C ASP A 82 11.96 -14.59 -5.43
N ARG A 83 11.32 -15.56 -6.11
CA ARG A 83 11.99 -16.45 -7.06
C ARG A 83 12.26 -15.74 -8.37
N GLU A 84 11.30 -14.95 -8.84
CA GLU A 84 11.45 -14.08 -10.02
C GLU A 84 12.47 -12.98 -9.75
N ASP A 85 12.42 -12.32 -8.60
CA ASP A 85 13.40 -11.27 -8.27
C ASP A 85 14.83 -11.82 -8.17
N ARG A 86 15.00 -13.07 -7.72
CA ARG A 86 16.32 -13.75 -7.77
C ARG A 86 16.75 -14.08 -9.19
N ALA A 87 15.84 -14.51 -10.06
CA ALA A 87 16.15 -14.77 -11.47
C ALA A 87 16.50 -13.48 -12.22
N ILE A 88 15.74 -12.41 -12.01
CA ILE A 88 15.99 -11.07 -12.55
C ILE A 88 17.37 -10.59 -12.12
N ARG A 89 17.69 -10.67 -10.82
CA ARG A 89 19.02 -10.31 -10.29
C ARG A 89 20.14 -11.09 -10.98
N ARG A 90 20.03 -12.42 -11.05
CA ARG A 90 21.04 -13.26 -11.70
C ARG A 90 21.29 -12.85 -13.16
N VAL A 91 20.23 -12.66 -13.94
CA VAL A 91 20.34 -12.32 -15.36
C VAL A 91 20.89 -10.90 -15.54
N ALA A 92 20.47 -9.94 -14.71
CA ALA A 92 20.96 -8.56 -14.74
C ALA A 92 22.46 -8.48 -14.40
N THR A 93 22.93 -9.26 -13.42
CA THR A 93 24.35 -9.29 -13.04
C THR A 93 25.20 -10.05 -14.06
N SER A 94 24.72 -11.16 -14.61
CA SER A 94 25.51 -12.02 -15.52
C SER A 94 25.59 -11.48 -16.95
N ALA A 95 24.57 -10.75 -17.39
CA ALA A 95 24.47 -10.28 -18.77
C ALA A 95 23.73 -8.92 -18.83
N PRO A 96 24.39 -7.82 -18.45
CA PRO A 96 23.77 -6.49 -18.26
C PRO A 96 23.19 -5.87 -19.53
N THR A 97 23.55 -6.38 -20.72
CA THR A 97 23.02 -5.95 -22.03
C THR A 97 21.83 -6.78 -22.51
N THR A 98 21.37 -7.76 -21.70
CA THR A 98 20.28 -8.67 -22.09
C THR A 98 18.97 -7.91 -22.24
N SER A 99 18.30 -8.11 -23.38
CA SER A 99 17.00 -7.48 -23.63
C SER A 99 15.94 -8.01 -22.67
N LEU A 100 15.02 -7.14 -22.28
CA LEU A 100 13.98 -7.44 -21.31
C LEU A 100 13.07 -8.60 -21.72
N ALA A 101 12.79 -8.72 -23.02
CA ALA A 101 12.03 -9.85 -23.57
C ALA A 101 12.78 -11.19 -23.43
N SER A 102 14.12 -11.16 -23.40
CA SER A 102 14.92 -12.34 -23.09
C SER A 102 14.85 -12.68 -21.60
N ILE A 103 14.91 -11.67 -20.71
CA ILE A 103 14.77 -11.88 -19.26
C ILE A 103 13.42 -12.53 -18.94
N GLN A 104 12.33 -12.00 -19.51
CA GLN A 104 10.97 -12.54 -19.31
C GLN A 104 10.83 -14.00 -19.74
N ARG A 105 11.50 -14.41 -20.82
CA ARG A 105 11.49 -15.82 -21.30
C ARG A 105 12.22 -16.79 -20.38
N HIS A 106 13.15 -16.29 -19.56
CA HIS A 106 13.92 -17.11 -18.61
C HIS A 106 13.36 -17.05 -17.18
N LEU A 107 12.24 -16.35 -16.95
CA LEU A 107 11.59 -16.36 -15.65
C LEU A 107 10.88 -17.69 -15.39
N PRO A 108 10.86 -18.16 -14.13
CA PRO A 108 10.06 -19.31 -13.76
C PRO A 108 8.57 -19.04 -14.02
N PRO A 109 7.74 -20.07 -14.24
CA PRO A 109 6.31 -19.91 -14.44
C PRO A 109 5.67 -19.16 -13.25
N SER A 110 4.93 -18.10 -13.55
CA SER A 110 4.30 -17.24 -12.56
C SER A 110 2.79 -17.41 -12.52
N ARG A 111 2.21 -17.21 -11.32
CA ARG A 111 0.77 -17.08 -11.13
C ARG A 111 0.28 -15.64 -11.36
N TYR A 112 1.21 -14.68 -11.51
CA TYR A 112 0.95 -13.25 -11.68
C TYR A 112 1.26 -12.80 -13.11
N PRO A 113 0.69 -11.65 -13.55
CA PRO A 113 0.99 -11.07 -14.85
C PRO A 113 2.48 -10.82 -15.03
N VAL A 114 3.00 -11.05 -16.25
CA VAL A 114 4.42 -10.88 -16.59
C VAL A 114 4.90 -9.50 -16.11
N PRO A 115 6.01 -9.43 -15.35
CA PRO A 115 6.49 -8.17 -14.81
C PRO A 115 6.83 -7.19 -15.93
N SER A 116 6.39 -5.94 -15.76
CA SER A 116 6.60 -4.88 -16.73
C SER A 116 8.07 -4.46 -16.76
N ARG A 117 8.44 -3.65 -17.77
CA ARG A 117 9.78 -3.09 -17.88
C ARG A 117 10.19 -2.35 -16.60
N GLU A 118 9.26 -1.55 -16.09
CA GLU A 118 9.48 -0.74 -14.90
C GLU A 118 9.65 -1.60 -13.65
N THR A 119 8.88 -2.68 -13.52
CA THR A 119 9.02 -3.61 -12.38
C THR A 119 10.38 -4.31 -12.37
N ILE A 120 10.86 -4.73 -13.54
CA ILE A 120 12.19 -5.35 -13.67
C ILE A 120 13.29 -4.33 -13.34
N ARG A 121 13.16 -3.10 -13.84
CA ARG A 121 14.10 -2.01 -13.54
C ARG A 121 14.12 -1.67 -12.06
N GLU A 122 12.97 -1.50 -11.43
CA GLU A 122 12.85 -1.21 -10.00
C GLU A 122 13.43 -2.35 -9.14
N THR A 123 13.24 -3.61 -9.55
CA THR A 123 13.87 -4.76 -8.90
C THR A 123 15.40 -4.75 -9.04
N THR A 124 15.93 -4.40 -10.22
CA THR A 124 17.37 -4.26 -10.44
C THR A 124 17.94 -3.07 -9.66
N ASP A 125 17.29 -1.91 -9.69
CA ASP A 125 17.70 -0.70 -8.97
C ASP A 125 17.70 -0.91 -7.45
N ARG A 126 16.71 -1.62 -6.88
CA ARG A 126 16.76 -2.03 -5.47
C ARG A 126 17.94 -2.97 -5.16
N SER A 127 18.33 -3.83 -6.10
CA SER A 127 19.45 -4.74 -5.87
C SER A 127 20.80 -4.03 -5.74
N TRP A 128 20.95 -2.85 -6.36
CA TRP A 128 22.13 -2.00 -6.21
C TRP A 128 22.15 -1.22 -4.87
N LEU A 129 20.99 -1.07 -4.22
CA LEU A 129 20.88 -0.48 -2.88
C LEU A 129 21.09 -1.51 -1.77
N GLU A 130 20.93 -2.80 -2.09
CA GLU A 130 21.28 -3.94 -1.22
C GLU A 130 22.64 -4.52 -1.63
N GLU A 131 23.69 -3.70 -1.65
CA GLU A 131 25.07 -4.20 -1.73
C GLU A 131 25.31 -5.19 -0.57
N PRO A 132 25.80 -6.41 -0.83
CA PRO A 132 26.18 -7.31 0.24
C PRO A 132 27.35 -6.66 0.99
N THR A 133 27.14 -6.37 2.28
CA THR A 133 28.25 -6.11 3.20
C THR A 133 29.15 -7.34 3.21
N SER A 134 30.16 -7.36 2.35
CA SER A 134 31.14 -8.43 2.30
C SER A 134 32.52 -7.82 2.05
N ALA A 135 33.21 -7.46 3.15
CA ALA A 135 34.64 -7.65 3.37
C ALA A 135 35.17 -6.82 4.55
N LYS A 136 35.68 -7.52 5.57
CA LYS A 136 36.76 -7.18 6.55
C LYS A 136 36.52 -8.10 7.76
N THR A 137 37.39 -9.03 8.16
CA THR A 137 38.86 -9.03 8.16
C THR A 137 39.43 -10.45 8.07
N LEU A 138 40.41 -10.64 7.18
CA LEU A 138 41.51 -11.60 7.42
C LEU A 138 42.41 -10.99 8.52
N THR A 139 42.71 -11.76 9.57
CA THR A 139 43.87 -11.54 10.44
C THR A 139 44.12 -12.81 11.26
N THR A 140 45.21 -13.50 10.88
CA THR A 140 46.22 -14.27 11.66
C THR A 140 46.11 -14.16 13.19
N ASP A 141 46.45 -15.11 14.06
CA ASP A 141 47.25 -16.36 14.09
C ASP A 141 47.07 -16.88 15.56
N PRO A 142 47.97 -17.67 16.20
CA PRO A 142 48.41 -19.05 15.98
C PRO A 142 48.16 -19.96 17.23
N THR A 143 48.39 -21.27 17.07
CA THR A 143 48.73 -22.27 18.13
C THR A 143 47.85 -22.39 19.38
N SER A 144 47.19 -23.55 19.54
CA SER A 144 47.48 -24.49 20.64
C SER A 144 46.92 -25.88 20.35
#